data_AF-A0A9D0DGY1-F1
#
_entry.id   AF-A0A9D0DGY1-F1
#
_cell.length_a   1.000
_cell.length_b   1.000
_cell.length_c   1.000
_cell.angle_alpha   90.00
_cell.angle_beta   90.00
_cell.angle_gamma   90.00
#
_symmetry.space_group_name_H-M   'P 1'
#
loop_
_entity.id
_entity.type
_entity.pdbx_description
1 polymer ?
#
loop_
_entity_poly.entity_id
_entity_poly.type
_entity_poly.pdbx_seq_one_letter_code
_entity_poly.pdbx_strand_id
1 'polypeptide(L)'
;MEATDQNTATNSELKGFQDLFLETWAEYKSRGLTILGVMLVAGLIMLGILVLLGVVAAVFLGGMEHAVARIQQGQLNGSVTGIFALFFCIALVFGLWSQSATIAAAVDESLGVVGALKVGWHRLWAMGWILLLVSSIVITGFILFVVPGIFLSVTLMFALYPLYEEDLRGMDAVLASHYCVKGRWWNTFGKLLLIWLIALILDLIPFVGQVLYVLFTPFLFLFMVALYRNLRESSHAQPSGVGLWWLMAGIGMILPVFGLVGAIVTLGPQLPTILQQIEQQYQEAGRIGSGRPPVAPHPLSPTTTTRPKVSVAGKEHQEVWHDPVGDTVDFGVGHWLDIATVSVRAADNILHLDIQMHFPLTAAFNAASTTPQPLYRPTVVYFDTDVDRRTGGRAGKKAVRSGYDYGLDITLESPRNAPKKGQVHVALFRVVNGMRKFLGPLPDNQVHAAGKSIQVALPYGTLGLQAGKKLRLSFVEFYQKQGSGLSKDKLIDL
;
A
#
# COMPACT_ATOMS: atom_id res chain seq x y z
N MET A 1 33.01 -31.22 65.10
CA MET A 1 31.78 -31.28 64.29
C MET A 1 31.74 -29.99 63.48
N GLU A 2 32.53 -29.94 62.42
CA GLU A 2 32.50 -28.86 61.44
C GLU A 2 31.48 -29.26 60.38
N ALA A 3 30.40 -28.48 60.28
CA ALA A 3 29.45 -28.60 59.20
C ALA A 3 30.11 -28.05 57.94
N THR A 4 30.50 -28.97 57.05
CA THR A 4 30.93 -28.66 55.70
C THR A 4 29.69 -28.26 54.90
N ASP A 5 29.44 -26.96 54.78
CA ASP A 5 28.48 -26.41 53.82
C ASP A 5 28.94 -26.79 52.41
N GLN A 6 28.30 -27.82 51.86
CA GLN A 6 28.40 -28.17 50.45
C GLN A 6 27.77 -27.04 49.65
N ASN A 7 28.63 -26.16 49.16
CA ASN A 7 28.37 -25.18 48.13
C ASN A 7 28.03 -25.92 46.82
N THR A 8 26.79 -26.39 46.69
CA THR A 8 26.22 -26.87 45.42
C THR A 8 26.03 -25.66 44.51
N ALA A 9 27.09 -25.27 43.82
CA ALA A 9 27.00 -24.48 42.60
C ALA A 9 26.28 -25.34 41.56
N THR A 10 24.94 -25.33 41.60
CA THR A 10 24.12 -25.86 40.52
C THR A 10 24.47 -25.08 39.27
N ASN A 11 25.06 -25.73 38.27
CA ASN A 11 25.08 -25.23 36.89
C ASN A 11 23.63 -24.84 36.56
N SER A 12 23.33 -23.55 36.53
CA SER A 12 21.97 -23.07 36.26
C SER A 12 21.66 -23.32 34.79
N GLU A 13 21.17 -24.52 34.49
CA GLU A 13 20.69 -24.88 33.18
C GLU A 13 19.63 -23.87 32.73
N LEU A 14 19.71 -23.45 31.46
CA LEU A 14 18.73 -22.53 30.88
C LEU A 14 17.35 -23.15 30.97
N LYS A 15 16.39 -22.40 31.50
CA LYS A 15 14.99 -22.84 31.58
C LYS A 15 14.46 -23.15 30.17
N GLY A 16 13.64 -24.18 30.07
CA GLY A 16 12.94 -24.51 28.83
C GLY A 16 11.97 -23.40 28.42
N PHE A 17 11.50 -23.41 27.17
CA PHE A 17 10.47 -22.47 26.73
C PHE A 17 9.18 -22.62 27.55
N GLN A 18 8.78 -23.86 27.83
CA GLN A 18 7.58 -24.17 28.62
C GLN A 18 7.66 -23.61 30.04
N ASP A 19 8.81 -23.78 30.70
CA ASP A 19 9.01 -23.28 32.07
C ASP A 19 8.95 -21.75 32.11
N LEU A 20 9.67 -21.09 31.19
CA LEU A 20 9.64 -19.63 31.07
C LEU A 20 8.23 -19.12 30.76
N PHE A 21 7.49 -19.80 29.89
CA PHE A 21 6.13 -19.44 29.54
C PHE A 21 5.18 -19.56 30.74
N LEU A 22 5.27 -20.65 31.50
CA LEU A 22 4.42 -20.88 32.68
C LEU A 22 4.73 -19.89 33.82
N GLU A 23 6.01 -19.60 34.05
CA GLU A 23 6.46 -18.60 35.01
C GLU A 23 5.95 -17.20 34.63
N THR A 24 6.14 -16.82 33.36
CA THR A 24 5.63 -15.56 32.81
C THR A 24 4.10 -15.49 32.90
N TRP A 25 3.41 -16.61 32.69
CA TRP A 25 1.95 -16.66 32.79
C TRP A 25 1.45 -16.44 34.22
N ALA A 26 2.16 -16.99 35.21
CA ALA A 26 1.85 -16.73 36.62
C ALA A 26 2.02 -15.25 36.96
N GLU A 27 3.11 -14.64 36.48
CA GLU A 27 3.38 -13.21 36.68
C GLU A 27 2.41 -12.30 35.91
N TYR A 28 2.01 -12.69 34.70
CA TYR A 28 1.03 -11.96 33.92
C TYR A 28 -0.33 -11.88 34.63
N LYS A 29 -0.75 -12.92 35.35
CA LYS A 29 -2.01 -12.87 36.12
C LYS A 29 -1.99 -11.85 37.24
N SER A 30 -0.84 -11.59 37.86
CA SER A 30 -0.71 -10.63 38.95
C SER A 30 -0.42 -9.21 38.45
N ARG A 31 0.42 -9.08 37.42
CA ARG A 31 0.99 -7.78 37.00
C ARG A 31 0.52 -7.31 35.62
N GLY A 32 -0.09 -8.18 34.82
CA GLY A 32 -0.47 -7.87 33.44
C GLY A 32 -1.39 -6.66 33.32
N LEU A 33 -2.33 -6.48 34.26
CA LEU A 33 -3.22 -5.32 34.29
C LEU A 33 -2.50 -4.01 34.62
N THR A 34 -1.47 -4.03 35.47
CA THR A 34 -0.68 -2.82 35.79
C THR A 34 0.09 -2.36 34.56
N ILE A 35 0.77 -3.29 33.88
CA ILE A 35 1.53 -3.01 32.65
C ILE A 35 0.58 -2.54 31.54
N LEU A 36 -0.57 -3.21 31.36
CA LEU A 36 -1.61 -2.77 30.43
C LEU A 36 -2.13 -1.38 30.78
N GLY A 37 -2.33 -1.08 32.06
CA GLY A 37 -2.73 0.25 32.55
C GLY A 37 -1.70 1.32 32.19
N VAL A 38 -0.40 1.04 32.33
CA VAL A 38 0.68 1.95 31.89
C VAL A 38 0.59 2.21 30.39
N MET A 39 0.45 1.15 29.59
CA MET A 39 0.34 1.26 28.13
C MET A 39 -0.89 2.07 27.70
N LEU A 40 -2.06 1.82 28.30
CA LEU A 40 -3.29 2.52 27.98
C LEU A 40 -3.23 4.00 28.38
N VAL A 41 -2.72 4.31 29.58
CA VAL A 41 -2.58 5.71 30.02
C VAL A 41 -1.59 6.46 29.14
N ALA A 42 -0.42 5.88 28.86
CA ALA A 42 0.58 6.50 27.99
C ALA A 42 0.04 6.65 26.55
N GLY A 43 -0.66 5.64 26.04
CA GLY A 43 -1.31 5.67 24.72
C GLY A 43 -2.40 6.72 24.60
N LEU A 44 -3.25 6.90 25.63
CA LEU A 44 -4.26 7.94 25.66
C LEU A 44 -3.64 9.35 25.71
N ILE A 45 -2.55 9.53 26.46
CA ILE A 45 -1.81 10.79 26.48
C ILE A 45 -1.23 11.09 25.09
N MET A 46 -0.60 10.09 24.46
CA MET A 46 -0.06 10.22 23.11
C MET A 46 -1.17 10.55 22.09
N LEU A 47 -2.31 9.87 22.17
CA LEU A 47 -3.47 10.14 21.31
C LEU A 47 -4.00 11.56 21.52
N GLY A 48 -4.15 12.00 22.76
CA GLY A 48 -4.58 13.36 23.09
C GLY A 48 -3.63 14.41 22.52
N ILE A 49 -2.32 14.18 22.59
CA ILE A 49 -1.32 15.03 21.97
C ILE A 49 -1.46 15.02 20.45
N LEU A 50 -1.55 13.86 19.80
CA LEU A 50 -1.72 13.78 18.34
C LEU A 50 -2.98 14.49 17.86
N VAL A 51 -4.10 14.36 18.58
CA VAL A 51 -5.34 15.08 18.28
C VAL A 51 -5.15 16.58 18.45
N LEU A 52 -4.54 17.03 19.56
CA LEU A 52 -4.26 18.44 19.79
C LEU A 52 -3.35 19.02 18.69
N LEU A 53 -2.29 18.30 18.33
CA LEU A 53 -1.39 18.71 17.25
C LEU A 53 -2.14 18.77 15.91
N GLY A 54 -2.97 17.78 15.59
CA GLY A 54 -3.83 17.77 14.40
C GLY A 54 -4.76 18.98 14.33
N VAL A 55 -5.41 19.33 15.45
CA VAL A 55 -6.25 20.53 15.56
C VAL A 55 -5.44 21.81 15.36
N VAL A 56 -4.27 21.92 16.00
CA VAL A 56 -3.37 23.07 15.84
C VAL A 56 -2.94 23.22 14.38
N ALA A 57 -2.46 22.15 13.73
CA ALA A 57 -2.13 22.19 12.31
C ALA A 57 -3.33 22.60 11.44
N ALA A 58 -4.51 22.04 11.69
CA ALA A 58 -5.71 22.40 10.95
C ALA A 58 -6.00 23.90 11.07
N VAL A 59 -5.95 24.49 12.28
CA VAL A 59 -6.19 25.93 12.49
C VAL A 59 -5.15 26.78 11.74
N PHE A 60 -3.86 26.45 11.85
CA PHE A 60 -2.80 27.20 11.18
C PHE A 60 -2.83 27.07 9.65
N LEU A 61 -3.42 26.00 9.12
CA LEU A 61 -3.55 25.75 7.68
C LEU A 61 -4.86 26.27 7.08
N GLY A 62 -5.71 26.94 7.87
CA GLY A 62 -7.00 27.46 7.43
C GLY A 62 -8.12 26.40 7.36
N GLY A 63 -7.99 25.33 8.15
CA GLY A 63 -8.92 24.21 8.22
C GLY A 63 -8.35 22.91 7.65
N MET A 64 -8.96 21.78 8.02
CA MET A 64 -8.57 20.46 7.52
C MET A 64 -8.72 20.33 5.99
N GLU A 65 -9.78 20.92 5.42
CA GLU A 65 -9.98 20.90 3.96
C GLU A 65 -8.85 21.62 3.22
N HIS A 66 -8.44 22.79 3.71
CA HIS A 66 -7.34 23.55 3.12
C HIS A 66 -5.98 22.88 3.35
N ALA A 67 -5.77 22.25 4.51
CA ALA A 67 -4.59 21.45 4.77
C ALA A 67 -4.48 20.27 3.79
N VAL A 68 -5.56 19.50 3.61
CA VAL A 68 -5.61 18.37 2.69
C VAL A 68 -5.45 18.84 1.25
N ALA A 69 -6.11 19.92 0.83
CA ALA A 69 -5.97 20.47 -0.50
C ALA A 69 -4.52 20.91 -0.79
N ARG A 70 -3.84 21.57 0.16
CA ARG A 70 -2.43 21.97 0.01
C ARG A 70 -1.48 20.77 -0.06
N ILE A 71 -1.72 19.73 0.73
CA ILE A 71 -0.95 18.48 0.66
C ILE A 71 -1.13 17.82 -0.70
N GLN A 72 -2.38 17.69 -1.17
CA GLN A 72 -2.70 17.08 -2.47
C GLN A 72 -2.15 17.88 -3.65
N GLN A 73 -2.14 19.21 -3.56
CA GLN A 73 -1.58 20.12 -4.57
C GLN A 73 -0.05 20.24 -4.48
N GLY A 74 0.61 19.55 -3.53
CA GLY A 74 2.06 19.64 -3.34
C GLY A 74 2.55 21.03 -2.89
N GLN A 75 1.64 21.91 -2.46
CA GLN A 75 1.94 23.28 -2.01
C GLN A 75 2.34 23.32 -0.53
N LEU A 76 3.28 22.46 -0.12
CA LEU A 76 3.82 22.49 1.22
C LEU A 76 4.87 23.60 1.34
N ASN A 77 4.43 24.77 1.80
CA ASN A 77 5.35 25.83 2.21
C ASN A 77 6.25 25.29 3.33
N GLY A 78 7.51 25.74 3.40
CA GLY A 78 8.48 25.25 4.38
C GLY A 78 8.02 25.35 5.85
N SER A 79 7.15 26.30 6.16
CA SER A 79 6.50 26.43 7.48
C SER A 79 5.62 25.23 7.83
N VAL A 80 4.85 24.72 6.87
CA VAL A 80 3.96 23.56 7.05
C VAL A 80 4.80 22.30 7.30
N THR A 81 5.84 22.11 6.48
CA THR A 81 6.80 21.02 6.65
C THR A 81 7.50 21.09 8.01
N GLY A 82 7.88 22.29 8.46
CA GLY A 82 8.48 22.51 9.78
C GLY A 82 7.54 22.13 10.93
N ILE A 83 6.25 22.46 10.83
CA ILE A 83 5.24 22.07 11.84
C ILE A 83 5.08 20.55 11.89
N PHE A 84 4.97 19.88 10.73
CA PHE A 84 4.88 18.42 10.69
C PHE A 84 6.13 17.74 11.26
N ALA A 85 7.33 18.25 10.96
CA ALA A 85 8.57 17.75 11.52
C ALA A 85 8.61 17.92 13.05
N LEU A 86 8.20 19.08 13.57
CA LEU A 86 8.09 19.31 15.01
C LEU A 86 7.11 18.33 15.67
N PHE A 87 5.95 18.11 15.06
CA PHE A 87 4.93 17.19 15.57
C PHE A 87 5.41 15.74 15.57
N PHE A 88 6.12 15.35 14.51
CA PHE A 88 6.77 14.05 14.45
C PHE A 88 7.80 13.88 15.57
N CYS A 89 8.64 14.89 15.83
CA CYS A 89 9.59 14.87 16.96
C CYS A 89 8.89 14.74 18.32
N ILE A 90 7.79 15.48 18.54
CA ILE A 90 7.00 15.36 19.78
C ILE A 90 6.44 13.94 19.91
N ALA A 91 5.80 13.42 18.85
CA ALA A 91 5.25 12.07 18.84
C ALA A 91 6.32 11.00 19.12
N LEU A 92 7.53 11.16 18.58
CA LEU A 92 8.67 10.28 18.86
C LEU A 92 9.07 10.30 20.33
N VAL A 93 9.18 11.48 20.95
CA VAL A 93 9.53 11.60 22.39
C VAL A 93 8.47 10.90 23.25
N PHE A 94 7.19 11.11 22.98
CA PHE A 94 6.11 10.46 23.74
C PHE A 94 6.02 8.95 23.47
N GLY A 95 6.31 8.50 22.25
CA GLY A 95 6.43 7.08 21.94
C GLY A 95 7.55 6.40 22.73
N LEU A 96 8.74 7.03 22.76
CA LEU A 96 9.87 6.56 23.57
C LEU A 96 9.54 6.56 25.07
N TRP A 97 8.88 7.61 25.56
CA TRP A 97 8.42 7.66 26.94
C TRP A 97 7.47 6.52 27.29
N SER A 98 6.46 6.25 26.44
CA SER A 98 5.50 5.16 26.64
C SER A 98 6.20 3.80 26.70
N GLN A 99 7.15 3.56 25.80
CA GLN A 99 7.93 2.32 25.79
C GLN A 99 8.80 2.21 27.05
N SER A 100 9.44 3.30 27.45
CA SER A 100 10.26 3.39 28.66
C SER A 100 9.46 3.08 29.93
N ALA A 101 8.28 3.67 30.07
CA ALA A 101 7.38 3.41 31.20
C ALA A 101 6.90 1.95 31.24
N THR A 102 6.61 1.36 30.08
CA THR A 102 6.18 -0.04 29.98
C THR A 102 7.29 -1.01 30.40
N ILE A 103 8.53 -0.77 29.97
CA ILE A 103 9.68 -1.58 30.40
C ILE A 103 9.94 -1.40 31.90
N ALA A 104 9.87 -0.17 32.42
CA ALA A 104 9.99 0.07 33.86
C ALA A 104 8.95 -0.71 34.66
N ALA A 105 7.68 -0.69 34.23
CA ALA A 105 6.59 -1.44 34.85
C ALA A 105 6.75 -2.96 34.74
N ALA A 106 7.43 -3.46 33.70
CA ALA A 106 7.69 -4.89 33.52
C ALA A 106 8.86 -5.37 34.39
N VAL A 107 9.93 -4.58 34.47
CA VAL A 107 11.16 -4.92 35.21
C VAL A 107 10.97 -4.79 36.72
N ASP A 108 10.40 -3.68 37.19
CA ASP A 108 10.25 -3.40 38.62
C ASP A 108 8.81 -3.68 39.09
N GLU A 109 8.67 -4.70 39.93
CA GLU A 109 7.38 -5.19 40.42
C GLU A 109 6.72 -4.25 41.42
N SER A 110 7.50 -3.37 42.05
CA SER A 110 7.00 -2.41 43.03
C SER A 110 6.31 -1.20 42.39
N LEU A 111 6.49 -0.99 41.08
CA LEU A 111 5.97 0.18 40.39
C LEU A 111 4.49 0.01 40.01
N GLY A 112 3.65 0.87 40.59
CA GLY A 112 2.32 1.15 40.03
C GLY A 112 2.40 2.01 38.76
N VAL A 113 1.24 2.28 38.15
CA VAL A 113 1.14 3.01 36.86
C VAL A 113 1.86 4.37 36.89
N VAL A 114 1.60 5.19 37.90
CA VAL A 114 2.21 6.53 38.01
C VAL A 114 3.72 6.45 38.26
N GLY A 115 4.16 5.49 39.07
CA GLY A 115 5.59 5.25 39.34
C GLY A 115 6.35 4.90 38.08
N ALA A 116 5.80 3.96 37.29
CA ALA A 116 6.36 3.56 36.01
C ALA A 116 6.45 4.71 35.01
N LEU A 117 5.40 5.54 34.88
CA LEU A 117 5.41 6.73 34.01
C LEU A 117 6.50 7.73 34.41
N LYS A 118 6.72 7.94 35.71
CA LYS A 118 7.75 8.85 36.25
C LYS A 118 9.16 8.30 36.02
N VAL A 119 9.38 7.02 36.29
CA VAL A 119 10.67 6.35 36.05
C VAL A 119 10.98 6.35 34.55
N GLY A 120 9.98 6.06 33.72
CA GLY A 120 10.12 6.10 32.26
C GLY A 120 10.52 7.48 31.75
N TRP A 121 9.97 8.55 32.32
CA TRP A 121 10.38 9.91 31.96
C TRP A 121 11.84 10.19 32.32
N HIS A 122 12.28 9.77 33.52
CA HIS A 122 13.64 10.01 34.00
C HIS A 122 14.70 9.25 33.20
N ARG A 123 14.38 8.03 32.74
CA ARG A 123 15.31 7.17 31.97
C ARG A 123 15.20 7.34 30.45
N LEU A 124 14.31 8.22 29.97
CA LEU A 124 14.04 8.43 28.54
C LEU A 124 15.31 8.72 27.73
N TRP A 125 16.16 9.61 28.21
CA TRP A 125 17.37 10.00 27.48
C TRP A 125 18.40 8.88 27.41
N ALA A 126 18.61 8.17 28.53
CA ALA A 126 19.50 7.01 28.58
C ALA A 126 18.99 5.89 27.65
N MET A 127 17.68 5.63 27.67
CA MET A 127 17.04 4.66 26.78
C MET A 127 17.18 5.06 25.31
N GLY A 128 16.90 6.32 24.98
CA GLY A 128 17.04 6.84 23.61
C GLY A 128 18.46 6.71 23.09
N TRP A 129 19.46 6.98 23.93
CA TRP A 129 20.86 6.78 23.57
C TRP A 129 21.21 5.31 23.32
N ILE A 130 20.75 4.38 24.17
CA ILE A 130 20.95 2.95 23.95
C ILE A 130 20.27 2.48 22.66
N LEU A 131 19.02 2.91 22.41
CA LEU A 131 18.29 2.57 21.17
C LEU A 131 19.01 3.09 19.92
N LEU A 132 19.59 4.29 19.98
CA LEU A 132 20.38 4.83 18.89
C LEU A 132 21.63 3.97 18.63
N LEU A 133 22.36 3.56 19.67
CA LEU A 133 23.52 2.68 19.53
C LEU A 133 23.12 1.32 18.95
N VAL A 134 22.10 0.68 19.51
CA VAL A 134 21.61 -0.64 19.07
C VAL A 134 21.17 -0.60 17.62
N SER A 135 20.30 0.36 17.25
CA SER A 135 19.81 0.50 15.87
C SER A 135 20.95 0.73 14.89
N SER A 136 21.93 1.57 15.26
CA SER A 136 23.11 1.82 14.43
C SER A 136 23.96 0.56 14.22
N ILE A 137 24.25 -0.19 15.29
CA ILE A 137 25.00 -1.45 15.19
C ILE A 137 24.25 -2.47 14.32
N VAL A 138 22.94 -2.59 14.49
CA VAL A 138 22.09 -3.50 13.71
C VAL A 138 22.03 -3.09 12.23
N ILE A 139 21.90 -1.79 11.93
CA ILE A 139 21.95 -1.25 10.57
C ILE A 139 23.29 -1.61 9.91
N THR A 140 24.41 -1.43 10.62
CA THR A 140 25.74 -1.86 10.13
C THR A 140 25.77 -3.36 9.82
N GLY A 141 25.14 -4.19 10.66
CA GLY A 141 24.94 -5.61 10.39
C GLY A 141 24.22 -5.88 9.07
N PHE A 142 23.07 -5.24 8.85
CA PHE A 142 22.26 -5.41 7.65
C PHE A 142 22.93 -4.88 6.38
N ILE A 143 23.73 -3.81 6.49
CA ILE A 143 24.56 -3.29 5.39
C ILE A 143 25.58 -4.32 4.94
N LEU A 144 26.19 -5.03 5.89
CA LEU A 144 27.11 -6.13 5.56
C LEU A 144 26.33 -7.24 4.87
N PHE A 145 25.34 -7.84 5.56
CA PHE A 145 24.44 -8.86 5.02
C PHE A 145 23.19 -9.03 5.91
N VAL A 146 22.13 -9.67 5.38
CA VAL A 146 20.91 -9.99 6.13
C VAL A 146 21.19 -10.86 7.38
N VAL A 147 22.04 -11.89 7.24
CA VAL A 147 22.32 -12.84 8.33
C VAL A 147 23.04 -12.17 9.53
N PRO A 148 24.13 -11.39 9.34
CA PRO A 148 24.72 -10.58 10.41
C PRO A 148 23.74 -9.60 11.06
N GLY A 149 22.86 -8.96 10.29
CA GLY A 149 21.82 -8.07 10.80
C GLY A 149 20.87 -8.77 11.77
N ILE A 150 20.37 -9.97 11.39
CA ILE A 150 19.51 -10.79 12.26
C ILE A 150 20.28 -11.25 13.50
N PHE A 151 21.53 -11.70 13.34
CA PHE A 151 22.37 -12.14 14.45
C PHE A 151 22.54 -11.05 15.50
N LEU A 152 22.88 -9.82 15.10
CA LEU A 152 23.03 -8.67 15.98
C LEU A 152 21.70 -8.24 16.60
N SER A 153 20.60 -8.29 15.85
CA SER A 153 19.27 -7.91 16.35
C SER A 153 18.87 -8.77 17.55
N VAL A 154 19.03 -10.10 17.45
CA VAL A 154 18.75 -11.05 18.54
C VAL A 154 19.70 -10.83 19.72
N THR A 155 20.98 -10.62 19.41
CA THR A 155 22.04 -10.44 20.41
C THR A 155 21.85 -9.17 21.23
N LEU A 156 21.32 -8.10 20.64
CA LEU A 156 21.16 -6.79 21.28
C LEU A 156 19.73 -6.50 21.76
N MET A 157 18.77 -7.39 21.49
CA MET A 157 17.36 -7.19 21.85
C MET A 157 17.12 -6.89 23.33
N PHE A 158 18.01 -7.37 24.21
CA PHE A 158 17.92 -7.16 25.66
C PHE A 158 18.64 -5.91 26.19
N ALA A 159 19.18 -5.03 25.33
CA ALA A 159 20.02 -3.90 25.76
C ALA A 159 19.29 -2.88 26.66
N LEU A 160 17.96 -2.89 26.68
CA LEU A 160 17.19 -2.01 27.56
C LEU A 160 17.03 -2.56 28.97
N TYR A 161 17.03 -3.87 29.20
CA TYR A 161 16.80 -4.43 30.55
C TYR A 161 17.93 -4.11 31.55
N PRO A 162 19.23 -4.17 31.18
CA PRO A 162 20.31 -3.74 32.05
C PRO A 162 20.22 -2.26 32.47
N LEU A 163 19.61 -1.40 31.64
CA LEU A 163 19.33 -0.02 32.03
C LEU A 163 18.34 0.03 33.19
N TYR A 164 17.32 -0.82 33.20
CA TYR A 164 16.29 -0.78 34.25
C TYR A 164 16.71 -1.51 35.53
N GLU A 165 17.37 -2.67 35.40
CA GLU A 165 17.80 -3.48 36.55
C GLU A 165 19.11 -2.98 37.19
N GLU A 166 20.08 -2.55 36.38
CA GLU A 166 21.45 -2.29 36.83
C GLU A 166 21.90 -0.82 36.61
N ASP A 167 21.02 0.05 36.09
CA ASP A 167 21.31 1.43 35.66
C ASP A 167 22.52 1.54 34.72
N LEU A 168 22.79 0.49 33.92
CA LEU A 168 23.81 0.53 32.88
C LEU A 168 23.36 1.42 31.72
N ARG A 169 24.26 2.26 31.22
CA ARG A 169 23.95 3.28 30.19
C ARG A 169 24.83 3.12 28.96
N GLY A 170 24.33 3.59 27.82
CA GLY A 170 25.09 3.65 26.58
C GLY A 170 25.65 2.29 26.16
N MET A 171 26.95 2.24 25.87
CA MET A 171 27.60 1.04 25.35
C MET A 171 27.67 -0.10 26.38
N ASP A 172 27.72 0.21 27.67
CA ASP A 172 27.80 -0.82 28.71
C ASP A 172 26.54 -1.70 28.75
N ALA A 173 25.37 -1.08 28.53
CA ALA A 173 24.10 -1.81 28.42
C ALA A 173 24.03 -2.67 27.14
N VAL A 174 24.56 -2.16 26.02
CA VAL A 174 24.65 -2.90 24.75
C VAL A 174 25.55 -4.13 24.91
N LEU A 175 26.71 -3.96 25.53
CA LEU A 175 27.65 -5.03 25.83
C LEU A 175 27.04 -6.06 26.77
N ALA A 176 26.40 -5.63 27.86
CA ALA A 176 25.72 -6.53 28.80
C ALA A 176 24.72 -7.45 28.08
N SER A 177 23.91 -6.89 27.16
CA SER A 177 22.99 -7.68 26.32
C SER A 177 23.71 -8.71 25.45
N HIS A 178 24.77 -8.30 24.74
CA HIS A 178 25.58 -9.22 23.94
C HIS A 178 26.12 -10.40 24.75
N TYR A 179 26.65 -10.13 25.95
CA TYR A 179 27.22 -11.15 26.83
C TYR A 179 26.16 -12.10 27.40
N CYS A 180 24.93 -11.65 27.60
CA CYS A 180 23.85 -12.52 28.02
C CYS A 180 23.53 -13.59 26.96
N VAL A 181 23.54 -13.19 25.69
CA VAL A 181 23.17 -14.05 24.55
C VAL A 181 24.37 -14.88 24.00
N LYS A 182 25.61 -14.43 24.23
CA LYS A 182 26.81 -15.09 23.70
C LYS A 182 26.88 -16.56 24.13
N GLY A 183 27.12 -17.44 23.15
CA GLY A 183 27.15 -18.90 23.36
C GLY A 183 25.78 -19.57 23.43
N ARG A 184 24.68 -18.80 23.46
CA ARG A 184 23.30 -19.31 23.59
C ARG A 184 22.35 -18.79 22.51
N TRP A 185 22.91 -18.19 21.45
CA TRP A 185 22.15 -17.48 20.43
C TRP A 185 20.99 -18.28 19.82
N TRP A 186 21.20 -19.54 19.44
CA TRP A 186 20.15 -20.38 18.86
C TRP A 186 19.00 -20.68 19.83
N ASN A 187 19.33 -20.89 21.11
CA ASN A 187 18.32 -21.13 22.14
C ASN A 187 17.47 -19.86 22.36
N THR A 188 18.12 -18.70 22.46
CA THR A 188 17.46 -17.39 22.54
C THR A 188 16.59 -17.12 21.31
N PHE A 189 17.15 -17.30 20.11
CA PHE A 189 16.45 -17.09 18.85
C PHE A 189 15.21 -17.99 18.73
N GLY A 190 15.31 -19.28 19.07
CA GLY A 190 14.17 -20.20 19.02
C GLY A 190 13.03 -19.80 19.96
N LYS A 191 13.35 -19.36 21.19
CA LYS A 191 12.36 -18.86 22.16
C LYS A 191 11.68 -17.58 21.66
N LEU A 192 12.46 -16.64 21.12
CA LEU A 192 11.95 -15.39 20.53
C LEU A 192 11.07 -15.65 19.30
N LEU A 193 11.49 -16.57 18.43
CA LEU A 193 10.73 -16.95 17.24
C LEU A 193 9.38 -17.56 17.60
N LEU A 194 9.35 -18.45 18.61
CA LEU A 194 8.13 -19.11 19.04
C LEU A 194 7.13 -18.11 19.65
N ILE A 195 7.60 -17.19 20.51
CA ILE A 195 6.71 -16.17 21.08
C ILE A 195 6.20 -15.18 20.03
N TRP A 196 7.04 -14.81 19.05
CA TRP A 196 6.61 -13.98 17.92
C TRP A 196 5.61 -14.68 17.00
N LEU A 197 5.75 -15.99 16.78
CA LEU A 197 4.77 -16.76 16.00
C LEU A 197 3.41 -16.77 16.68
N ILE A 198 3.36 -16.91 18.01
CA ILE A 198 2.11 -16.80 18.78
C ILE A 198 1.50 -15.41 18.59
N ALA A 199 2.31 -14.35 18.73
CA ALA A 199 1.86 -12.97 18.56
C ALA A 199 1.31 -12.71 17.13
N LEU A 200 1.97 -13.27 16.11
CA LEU A 200 1.54 -13.18 14.71
C LEU A 200 0.21 -13.90 14.47
N ILE A 201 0.02 -15.10 15.03
CA ILE A 201 -1.24 -15.86 14.91
C ILE A 201 -2.40 -15.07 15.53
N LEU A 202 -2.18 -14.38 16.64
CA LEU A 202 -3.19 -13.51 17.24
C LEU A 202 -3.56 -12.36 16.31
N ASP A 203 -2.58 -11.67 15.71
CA ASP A 203 -2.82 -10.51 14.85
C ASP A 203 -3.53 -10.85 13.53
N LEU A 204 -3.41 -12.09 13.03
CA LEU A 204 -4.06 -12.55 11.80
C LEU A 204 -5.61 -12.60 11.90
N ILE A 205 -6.19 -12.58 13.10
CA ILE A 205 -7.64 -12.64 13.29
C ILE A 205 -8.22 -11.22 13.14
N PRO A 206 -9.07 -10.91 12.14
CA PRO A 206 -9.61 -9.56 11.97
C PRO A 206 -10.46 -9.12 13.17
N PHE A 207 -10.28 -7.86 13.58
CA PHE A 207 -10.94 -7.17 14.71
C PHE A 207 -10.63 -7.74 16.11
N VAL A 208 -10.82 -9.05 16.31
CA VAL A 208 -10.60 -9.72 17.60
C VAL A 208 -9.11 -9.89 17.85
N GLY A 209 -8.32 -10.17 16.82
CA GLY A 209 -6.88 -10.39 16.91
C GLY A 209 -6.12 -9.19 17.44
N GLN A 210 -6.48 -7.98 17.02
CA GLN A 210 -5.86 -6.75 17.51
C GLN A 210 -6.13 -6.55 19.02
N VAL A 211 -7.35 -6.83 19.48
CA VAL A 211 -7.68 -6.76 20.91
C VAL A 211 -6.90 -7.80 21.70
N LEU A 212 -6.83 -9.04 21.21
CA LEU A 212 -6.05 -10.10 21.85
C LEU A 212 -4.55 -9.78 21.86
N TYR A 213 -4.01 -9.20 20.79
CA TYR A 213 -2.61 -8.78 20.70
C TYR A 213 -2.28 -7.71 21.73
N VAL A 214 -3.14 -6.71 21.90
CA VAL A 214 -2.98 -5.67 22.93
C VAL A 214 -3.00 -6.29 24.34
N LEU A 215 -3.90 -7.22 24.61
CA LEU A 215 -3.94 -7.95 25.89
C LEU A 215 -2.72 -8.87 26.09
N PHE A 216 -2.15 -9.39 25.00
CA PHE A 216 -0.96 -10.25 25.02
C PHE A 216 0.34 -9.45 25.14
N THR A 217 0.36 -8.17 24.80
CA THR A 217 1.59 -7.36 24.82
C THR A 217 2.25 -7.27 26.20
N PRO A 218 1.52 -7.10 27.33
CA PRO A 218 2.14 -7.19 28.65
C PRO A 218 2.83 -8.54 28.92
N PHE A 219 2.25 -9.64 28.43
CA PHE A 219 2.87 -10.96 28.52
C PHE A 219 4.20 -11.00 27.75
N LEU A 220 4.26 -10.38 26.56
CA LEU A 220 5.51 -10.27 25.79
C LEU A 220 6.60 -9.54 26.57
N PHE A 221 6.29 -8.41 27.21
CA PHE A 221 7.28 -7.68 28.02
C PHE A 221 7.78 -8.51 29.21
N LEU A 222 6.87 -9.14 29.95
CA LEU A 222 7.25 -10.03 31.05
C LEU A 222 8.08 -11.22 30.58
N PHE A 223 7.73 -11.83 29.45
CA PHE A 223 8.50 -12.92 28.85
C PHE A 223 9.92 -12.49 28.50
N MET A 224 10.09 -11.28 27.97
CA MET A 224 11.40 -10.74 27.65
C MET A 224 12.23 -10.45 28.91
N VAL A 225 11.61 -9.98 29.99
CA VAL A 225 12.27 -9.81 31.30
C VAL A 225 12.70 -11.16 31.86
N ALA A 226 11.80 -12.15 31.89
CA ALA A 226 12.10 -13.49 32.38
C ALA A 226 13.22 -14.17 31.57
N LEU A 227 13.17 -14.05 30.24
CA LEU A 227 14.22 -14.55 29.35
C LEU A 227 15.55 -13.83 29.59
N TYR A 228 15.53 -12.50 29.75
CA TYR A 228 16.72 -11.72 30.08
C TYR A 228 17.34 -12.18 31.40
N ARG A 229 16.56 -12.26 32.48
CA ARG A 229 17.03 -12.72 33.80
C ARG A 229 17.64 -14.11 33.73
N ASN A 230 16.98 -15.04 33.04
CA ASN A 230 17.51 -16.41 32.87
C ASN A 230 18.84 -16.45 32.06
N LEU A 231 18.99 -15.59 31.06
CA LEU A 231 20.25 -15.46 30.32
C LEU A 231 21.35 -14.76 31.13
N ARG A 232 20.96 -13.80 31.98
CA ARG A 232 21.87 -13.04 32.84
C ARG A 232 22.44 -13.91 33.95
N GLU A 233 21.58 -14.65 34.65
CA GLU A 233 21.95 -15.59 35.73
C GLU A 233 22.90 -16.70 35.26
N SER A 234 22.80 -17.10 34.00
CA SER A 234 23.65 -18.13 33.39
C SER A 234 24.91 -17.55 32.72
N SER A 235 25.11 -16.22 32.72
CA SER A 235 26.28 -15.57 32.10
C SER A 235 27.28 -15.07 33.13
N HIS A 236 28.52 -15.57 33.05
CA HIS A 236 29.66 -15.09 33.85
C HIS A 236 30.72 -14.35 33.02
N ALA A 237 30.40 -13.98 31.78
CA ALA A 237 31.38 -13.40 30.86
C ALA A 237 31.67 -11.92 31.16
N GLN A 238 32.95 -11.55 31.23
CA GLN A 238 33.39 -10.17 31.37
C GLN A 238 33.42 -9.41 30.04
N PRO A 239 33.17 -8.08 30.05
CA PRO A 239 33.17 -7.28 28.84
C PRO A 239 34.57 -7.09 28.24
N SER A 240 34.72 -7.48 26.96
CA SER A 240 35.88 -7.22 26.11
C SER A 240 35.45 -6.62 24.76
N GLY A 241 36.36 -5.93 24.05
CA GLY A 241 36.11 -5.53 22.65
C GLY A 241 35.24 -4.29 22.43
N VAL A 242 35.15 -3.37 23.39
CA VAL A 242 34.35 -2.11 23.33
C VAL A 242 34.59 -1.30 22.04
N GLY A 243 35.83 -1.28 21.53
CA GLY A 243 36.19 -0.50 20.34
C GLY A 243 35.49 -0.93 19.05
N LEU A 244 35.28 -2.24 18.84
CA LEU A 244 34.58 -2.73 17.65
C LEU A 244 33.11 -2.28 17.64
N TRP A 245 32.46 -2.28 18.80
CA TRP A 245 31.05 -1.87 18.92
C TRP A 245 30.86 -0.38 18.64
N TRP A 246 31.79 0.47 19.09
CA TRP A 246 31.77 1.89 18.72
C TRP A 246 32.00 2.13 17.24
N LEU A 247 32.89 1.37 16.60
CA LEU A 247 33.09 1.43 15.15
C LEU A 247 31.80 1.08 14.39
N MET A 248 31.15 -0.02 14.78
CA MET A 248 29.89 -0.45 14.16
C MET A 248 28.77 0.56 14.39
N ALA A 249 28.66 1.12 15.60
CA ALA A 249 27.70 2.18 15.89
C ALA A 249 27.99 3.44 15.04
N GLY A 250 29.26 3.83 14.90
CA GLY A 250 29.68 4.97 14.08
C GLY A 250 29.27 4.83 12.61
N ILE A 251 29.57 3.68 12.00
CA ILE A 251 29.17 3.39 10.60
C ILE A 251 27.65 3.48 10.43
N GLY A 252 26.90 2.87 11.36
CA GLY A 252 25.45 2.80 11.30
C GLY A 252 24.75 4.15 11.54
N MET A 253 25.36 5.05 12.31
CA MET A 253 24.86 6.42 12.49
C MET A 253 25.12 7.28 11.25
N ILE A 254 26.28 7.10 10.61
CA ILE A 254 26.70 7.93 9.47
C ILE A 254 25.87 7.61 8.22
N LEU A 255 25.58 6.33 7.95
CA LEU A 255 25.00 5.92 6.68
C LEU A 255 23.58 6.47 6.40
N PRO A 256 22.62 6.46 7.35
CA PRO A 256 21.31 7.09 7.15
C PRO A 256 21.40 8.58 6.88
N VAL A 257 22.37 9.28 7.49
CA VAL A 257 22.61 10.71 7.24
C VAL A 257 23.09 10.91 5.81
N PHE A 258 24.05 10.13 5.33
CA PHE A 258 24.47 10.17 3.92
C PHE A 258 23.36 9.78 2.96
N GLY A 259 22.54 8.79 3.30
CA GLY A 259 21.36 8.40 2.51
C GLY A 259 20.34 9.53 2.41
N LEU A 260 20.07 10.23 3.53
CA LEU A 260 19.18 11.38 3.57
C LEU A 260 19.75 12.55 2.77
N VAL A 261 21.03 12.89 2.95
CA VAL A 261 21.71 13.94 2.17
C VAL A 261 21.72 13.59 0.68
N GLY A 262 22.05 12.36 0.32
CA GLY A 262 22.02 11.86 -1.05
C GLY A 262 20.61 11.96 -1.66
N ALA A 263 19.57 11.59 -0.91
CA ALA A 263 18.18 11.75 -1.34
C ALA A 263 17.81 13.21 -1.53
N ILE A 264 18.19 14.11 -0.61
CA ILE A 264 17.95 15.55 -0.72
C ILE A 264 18.68 16.13 -1.94
N VAL A 265 19.93 15.75 -2.18
CA VAL A 265 20.74 16.27 -3.31
C VAL A 265 20.24 15.75 -4.65
N THR A 266 19.84 14.47 -4.73
CA THR A 266 19.40 13.84 -5.99
C THR A 266 17.94 14.14 -6.33
N LEU A 267 17.05 14.03 -5.35
CA LEU A 267 15.60 14.23 -5.53
C LEU A 267 15.16 15.67 -5.28
N GLY A 268 15.85 16.44 -4.42
CA GLY A 268 15.46 17.81 -4.09
C GLY A 268 15.32 18.72 -5.32
N PRO A 269 16.30 18.77 -6.24
CA PRO A 269 16.17 19.55 -7.47
C PRO A 269 15.09 19.04 -8.44
N GLN A 270 14.79 17.73 -8.41
CA GLN A 270 13.78 17.11 -9.28
C GLN A 270 12.37 17.18 -8.70
N LEU A 271 12.24 17.42 -7.39
CA LEU A 271 10.97 17.44 -6.67
C LEU A 271 9.95 18.40 -7.31
N PRO A 272 10.30 19.64 -7.68
CA PRO A 272 9.35 20.55 -8.33
C PRO A 272 8.85 19.99 -9.67
N THR A 273 9.73 19.39 -10.47
CA THR A 273 9.38 18.81 -11.78
C THR A 273 8.47 17.60 -11.61
N ILE A 274 8.76 16.71 -10.66
CA ILE A 274 7.92 15.54 -10.35
C ILE A 274 6.55 15.99 -9.87
N LEU A 275 6.49 17.00 -8.99
CA LEU A 275 5.22 17.57 -8.51
C LEU A 275 4.43 18.22 -9.65
N GLN A 276 5.10 18.96 -10.55
CA GLN A 276 4.45 19.54 -11.73
C GLN A 276 3.89 18.48 -12.69
N GLN A 277 4.62 17.37 -12.91
CA GLN A 277 4.13 16.27 -13.73
C GLN A 277 2.89 15.60 -13.12
N ILE A 278 2.89 15.42 -11.80
CA ILE A 278 1.73 14.90 -11.07
C ILE A 278 0.55 15.88 -11.18
N GLU A 279 0.78 17.18 -10.98
CA GLU A 279 -0.27 18.19 -11.09
C GLU A 279 -0.86 18.29 -12.51
N GLN A 280 -0.02 18.22 -13.54
CA GLN A 280 -0.47 18.17 -14.93
C GLN A 280 -1.35 16.95 -15.20
N GLN A 281 -0.95 15.77 -14.72
CA GLN A 281 -1.78 14.56 -14.83
C GLN A 281 -3.14 14.72 -14.14
N TYR A 282 -3.19 15.35 -12.97
CA TYR A 282 -4.45 15.64 -12.27
C TYR A 282 -5.32 16.67 -13.00
N GLN A 283 -4.74 17.77 -13.50
CA GLN A 283 -5.50 18.78 -14.23
C GLN A 283 -6.04 18.27 -15.57
N GLU A 284 -5.27 17.43 -16.28
CA GLU A 284 -5.75 16.76 -17.49
C GLU A 284 -6.90 15.81 -17.18
N ALA A 285 -6.81 15.03 -16.08
CA ALA A 285 -7.91 14.18 -15.64
C ALA A 285 -9.18 14.99 -15.24
N GLY A 286 -9.00 16.14 -14.58
CA GLY A 286 -10.11 17.00 -14.13
C GLY A 286 -10.81 17.77 -15.27
N ARG A 287 -10.06 18.25 -16.27
CA ARG A 287 -10.63 18.96 -17.43
C ARG A 287 -11.51 18.08 -18.30
N ILE A 288 -11.26 16.77 -18.34
CA ILE A 288 -12.10 15.81 -19.06
C ILE A 288 -13.47 15.67 -18.38
N GLY A 289 -13.60 15.97 -17.07
CA GLY A 289 -14.84 15.88 -16.32
C GLY A 289 -15.73 17.13 -16.30
N SER A 290 -15.16 18.34 -16.39
CA SER A 290 -15.91 19.60 -16.14
C SER A 290 -16.30 20.40 -17.38
N GLY A 291 -15.89 19.96 -18.58
CA GLY A 291 -16.11 20.70 -19.84
C GLY A 291 -17.46 20.49 -20.54
N ARG A 292 -18.54 20.04 -19.87
CA ARG A 292 -19.88 20.05 -20.49
C ARG A 292 -20.50 21.45 -20.31
N PRO A 293 -20.76 22.23 -21.38
CA PRO A 293 -21.67 23.36 -21.27
C PRO A 293 -23.05 22.85 -20.80
N PRO A 294 -23.82 23.64 -20.03
CA PRO A 294 -25.17 23.26 -19.63
C PRO A 294 -26.00 23.00 -20.90
N VAL A 295 -26.40 21.75 -21.09
CA VAL A 295 -27.25 21.35 -22.21
C VAL A 295 -28.59 22.06 -22.00
N ALA A 296 -28.88 23.06 -22.84
CA ALA A 296 -30.19 23.68 -22.86
C ALA A 296 -31.24 22.60 -23.20
N PRO A 297 -32.39 22.57 -22.52
CA PRO A 297 -33.42 21.57 -22.78
C PRO A 297 -33.97 21.76 -24.19
N HIS A 298 -33.63 20.84 -25.11
CA HIS A 298 -34.24 20.82 -26.43
C HIS A 298 -35.68 20.28 -26.33
N PRO A 299 -36.67 20.96 -26.95
CA PRO A 299 -38.04 20.47 -26.98
C PRO A 299 -38.11 19.18 -27.81
N LEU A 300 -38.61 18.12 -27.18
CA LEU A 300 -38.84 16.81 -27.79
C LEU A 300 -39.85 16.96 -28.94
N SER A 301 -39.36 16.86 -30.18
CA SER A 301 -40.22 16.67 -31.35
C SER A 301 -40.47 15.17 -31.56
N PRO A 302 -41.72 14.75 -31.79
CA PRO A 302 -42.07 13.34 -31.96
C PRO A 302 -41.49 12.84 -33.27
N THR A 303 -40.51 11.94 -33.20
CA THR A 303 -39.91 11.34 -34.39
C THR A 303 -40.65 10.06 -34.75
N THR A 304 -41.44 10.14 -35.82
CA THR A 304 -42.12 9.01 -36.47
C THR A 304 -41.05 8.11 -37.11
N THR A 305 -40.89 6.90 -36.59
CA THR A 305 -39.91 5.91 -37.06
C THR A 305 -40.44 5.15 -38.29
N THR A 306 -40.05 5.59 -39.49
CA THR A 306 -40.08 4.73 -40.68
C THR A 306 -38.73 4.04 -40.83
N ARG A 307 -38.68 2.72 -40.59
CA ARG A 307 -37.51 1.86 -40.85
C ARG A 307 -37.23 1.79 -42.36
N PRO A 308 -36.02 2.12 -42.82
CA PRO A 308 -35.63 1.78 -44.18
C PRO A 308 -35.25 0.30 -44.24
N LYS A 309 -35.91 -0.45 -45.14
CA LYS A 309 -35.41 -1.75 -45.61
C LYS A 309 -34.34 -1.46 -46.65
N VAL A 310 -33.08 -1.74 -46.32
CA VAL A 310 -31.99 -1.78 -47.30
C VAL A 310 -31.45 -3.20 -47.33
N SER A 311 -31.56 -3.81 -48.52
CA SER A 311 -30.89 -5.05 -48.90
C SER A 311 -29.57 -4.63 -49.56
N VAL A 312 -28.44 -4.98 -48.95
CA VAL A 312 -27.11 -4.93 -49.57
C VAL A 312 -26.41 -6.25 -49.31
N ALA A 313 -26.17 -7.01 -50.37
CA ALA A 313 -25.22 -8.11 -50.36
C ALA A 313 -23.82 -7.50 -50.35
N GLY A 314 -23.16 -7.50 -49.19
CA GLY A 314 -21.84 -6.89 -49.01
C GLY A 314 -21.16 -7.39 -47.75
N LYS A 315 -20.03 -8.09 -47.96
CA LYS A 315 -19.00 -8.65 -47.06
C LYS A 315 -19.45 -8.96 -45.61
N GLU A 316 -19.37 -10.25 -45.28
CA GLU A 316 -19.69 -10.82 -43.97
C GLU A 316 -18.98 -10.10 -42.81
N HIS A 317 -19.62 -10.07 -41.64
CA HIS A 317 -19.02 -9.55 -40.40
C HIS A 317 -17.68 -10.25 -40.14
N GLN A 318 -16.61 -9.47 -40.01
CA GLN A 318 -15.30 -10.03 -39.70
C GLN A 318 -15.13 -10.06 -38.18
N GLU A 319 -15.05 -11.28 -37.62
CA GLU A 319 -14.77 -11.46 -36.20
C GLU A 319 -13.31 -11.09 -35.89
N VAL A 320 -13.15 -10.13 -34.98
CA VAL A 320 -11.85 -9.64 -34.53
C VAL A 320 -11.36 -10.48 -33.35
N TRP A 321 -12.26 -10.77 -32.42
CA TRP A 321 -11.95 -11.42 -31.16
C TRP A 321 -13.18 -12.15 -30.61
N HIS A 322 -12.94 -13.25 -29.89
CA HIS A 322 -13.93 -14.12 -29.29
C HIS A 322 -13.36 -14.69 -27.98
N ASP A 323 -14.17 -14.69 -26.92
CA ASP A 323 -13.78 -15.21 -25.61
C ASP A 323 -14.75 -16.29 -25.11
N PRO A 324 -14.27 -17.45 -24.63
CA PRO A 324 -15.07 -18.33 -23.80
C PRO A 324 -15.55 -17.66 -22.50
N VAL A 325 -16.79 -17.95 -22.11
CA VAL A 325 -17.39 -17.45 -20.86
C VAL A 325 -16.51 -17.79 -19.64
N GLY A 326 -16.35 -16.83 -18.74
CA GLY A 326 -15.95 -17.07 -17.34
C GLY A 326 -14.46 -16.88 -17.05
N ASP A 327 -13.72 -16.20 -17.91
CA ASP A 327 -12.29 -15.94 -17.72
C ASP A 327 -11.99 -14.52 -17.15
N THR A 328 -13.02 -13.73 -16.90
CA THR A 328 -12.90 -12.40 -16.27
C THR A 328 -12.52 -12.51 -14.78
N VAL A 329 -11.55 -11.69 -14.34
CA VAL A 329 -11.15 -11.53 -12.93
C VAL A 329 -12.24 -10.77 -12.18
N ASP A 330 -12.69 -11.34 -11.05
CA ASP A 330 -13.66 -10.70 -10.19
C ASP A 330 -13.01 -9.56 -9.38
N PHE A 331 -13.22 -8.32 -9.83
CA PHE A 331 -12.86 -7.10 -9.08
C PHE A 331 -14.06 -6.54 -8.29
N GLY A 332 -14.98 -7.39 -7.82
CA GLY A 332 -16.19 -6.99 -7.12
C GLY A 332 -17.34 -6.57 -8.04
N VAL A 333 -17.12 -6.64 -9.36
CA VAL A 333 -18.13 -6.50 -10.42
C VAL A 333 -18.52 -7.84 -11.03
N GLY A 334 -18.00 -8.97 -10.53
CA GLY A 334 -18.29 -10.30 -11.03
C GLY A 334 -17.95 -10.50 -12.51
N HIS A 335 -18.38 -11.64 -13.07
CA HIS A 335 -18.23 -11.96 -14.50
C HIS A 335 -19.17 -11.14 -15.42
N TRP A 336 -19.81 -10.08 -14.92
CA TRP A 336 -20.83 -9.34 -15.68
C TRP A 336 -20.24 -8.46 -16.80
N LEU A 337 -18.94 -8.23 -16.78
CA LEU A 337 -18.19 -7.45 -17.80
C LEU A 337 -17.58 -8.32 -18.90
N ASP A 338 -17.86 -9.62 -18.88
CA ASP A 338 -17.29 -10.61 -19.80
C ASP A 338 -17.77 -10.39 -21.24
N ILE A 339 -16.82 -10.16 -22.15
CA ILE A 339 -17.08 -9.85 -23.57
C ILE A 339 -17.05 -11.16 -24.37
N ALA A 340 -18.14 -11.47 -25.07
CA ALA A 340 -18.26 -12.68 -25.87
C ALA A 340 -17.57 -12.56 -27.22
N THR A 341 -17.87 -11.52 -27.98
CA THR A 341 -17.33 -11.32 -29.33
C THR A 341 -17.16 -9.84 -29.64
N VAL A 342 -16.19 -9.57 -30.50
CA VAL A 342 -15.98 -8.26 -31.12
C VAL A 342 -15.91 -8.48 -32.61
N SER A 343 -16.86 -7.90 -33.35
CA SER A 343 -16.91 -7.99 -34.81
C SER A 343 -16.90 -6.61 -35.44
N VAL A 344 -16.35 -6.55 -36.66
CA VAL A 344 -16.24 -5.31 -37.41
C VAL A 344 -16.78 -5.50 -38.82
N ARG A 345 -17.50 -4.49 -39.30
CA ARG A 345 -18.02 -4.42 -40.66
C ARG A 345 -17.78 -3.04 -41.24
N ALA A 346 -17.12 -3.00 -42.38
CA ALA A 346 -16.98 -1.81 -43.20
C ALA A 346 -18.11 -1.76 -44.23
N ALA A 347 -18.95 -0.73 -44.19
CA ALA A 347 -20.01 -0.50 -45.17
C ALA A 347 -20.34 1.00 -45.27
N ASP A 348 -20.63 1.48 -46.48
CA ASP A 348 -21.12 2.86 -46.69
C ASP A 348 -20.23 3.97 -46.10
N ASN A 349 -18.89 3.79 -46.14
CA ASN A 349 -17.90 4.67 -45.50
C ASN A 349 -18.07 4.82 -43.96
N ILE A 350 -18.68 3.82 -43.33
CA ILE A 350 -18.86 3.69 -41.89
C ILE A 350 -18.20 2.38 -41.45
N LEU A 351 -17.41 2.47 -40.39
CA LEU A 351 -16.88 1.32 -39.68
C LEU A 351 -17.85 0.98 -38.55
N HIS A 352 -18.60 -0.10 -38.72
CA HIS A 352 -19.48 -0.64 -37.70
C HIS A 352 -18.70 -1.61 -36.82
N LEU A 353 -18.66 -1.33 -35.52
CA LEU A 353 -18.09 -2.18 -34.49
C LEU A 353 -19.24 -2.73 -33.65
N ASP A 354 -19.33 -4.05 -33.52
CA ASP A 354 -20.32 -4.72 -32.68
C ASP A 354 -19.61 -5.51 -31.58
N ILE A 355 -19.91 -5.18 -30.34
CA ILE A 355 -19.34 -5.81 -29.14
C ILE A 355 -20.48 -6.50 -28.41
N GLN A 356 -20.39 -7.82 -28.38
CA GLN A 356 -21.36 -8.67 -27.73
C GLN A 356 -20.83 -9.10 -26.36
N MET A 357 -21.62 -8.87 -25.32
CA MET A 357 -21.36 -9.30 -23.95
C MET A 357 -21.94 -10.71 -23.72
N HIS A 358 -21.33 -11.51 -22.85
CA HIS A 358 -21.94 -12.78 -22.42
C HIS A 358 -23.21 -12.56 -21.60
N PHE A 359 -23.24 -11.49 -20.80
CA PHE A 359 -24.35 -11.12 -19.94
C PHE A 359 -25.07 -9.85 -20.42
N PRO A 360 -26.37 -9.66 -20.10
CA PRO A 360 -27.07 -8.42 -20.43
C PRO A 360 -26.41 -7.20 -19.77
N LEU A 361 -26.33 -6.08 -20.50
CA LEU A 361 -25.76 -4.81 -20.01
C LEU A 361 -26.43 -4.34 -18.71
N THR A 362 -27.71 -4.65 -18.51
CA THR A 362 -28.41 -4.37 -17.25
C THR A 362 -27.77 -5.03 -16.04
N ALA A 363 -27.18 -6.21 -16.19
CA ALA A 363 -26.45 -6.88 -15.10
C ALA A 363 -25.14 -6.15 -14.78
N ALA A 364 -24.40 -5.75 -15.82
CA ALA A 364 -23.19 -4.93 -15.66
C ALA A 364 -23.49 -3.58 -14.97
N PHE A 365 -24.57 -2.90 -15.37
CA PHE A 365 -24.99 -1.64 -14.74
C PHE A 365 -25.42 -1.81 -13.28
N ASN A 366 -26.10 -2.91 -12.95
CA ASN A 366 -26.45 -3.20 -11.56
C ASN A 366 -25.19 -3.45 -10.73
N ALA A 367 -24.24 -4.23 -11.23
CA ALA A 367 -22.98 -4.47 -10.54
C ALA A 367 -22.21 -3.16 -10.33
N ALA A 368 -22.11 -2.33 -11.37
CA ALA A 368 -21.45 -1.03 -11.32
C ALA A 368 -22.05 -0.05 -10.29
N SER A 369 -23.36 -0.16 -10.03
CA SER A 369 -24.03 0.69 -9.03
C SER A 369 -23.70 0.35 -7.58
N THR A 370 -23.27 -0.90 -7.32
CA THR A 370 -22.96 -1.39 -5.97
C THR A 370 -21.54 -1.10 -5.52
N THR A 371 -20.70 -0.68 -6.46
CA THR A 371 -19.27 -0.45 -6.22
C THR A 371 -18.94 1.03 -5.99
N PRO A 372 -17.85 1.33 -5.25
CA PRO A 372 -17.47 2.72 -4.97
C PRO A 372 -17.18 3.55 -6.23
N GLN A 373 -16.67 2.91 -7.28
CA GLN A 373 -16.35 3.55 -8.56
C GLN A 373 -17.54 3.43 -9.53
N PRO A 374 -18.15 4.54 -9.98
CA PRO A 374 -19.33 4.52 -10.84
C PRO A 374 -19.01 4.24 -12.32
N LEU A 375 -17.72 4.20 -12.68
CA LEU A 375 -17.24 4.20 -14.05
C LEU A 375 -16.40 2.95 -14.32
N TYR A 376 -16.92 2.05 -15.16
CA TYR A 376 -16.23 0.82 -15.55
C TYR A 376 -15.74 0.92 -16.96
N ARG A 377 -14.47 0.63 -17.19
CA ARG A 377 -13.88 0.61 -18.52
C ARG A 377 -13.65 -0.84 -18.92
N PRO A 378 -14.63 -1.54 -19.50
CA PRO A 378 -14.47 -2.95 -19.88
C PRO A 378 -13.39 -3.14 -20.96
N THR A 379 -13.30 -2.22 -21.93
CA THR A 379 -12.44 -2.45 -23.10
C THR A 379 -11.94 -1.17 -23.80
N VAL A 380 -10.86 -1.34 -24.58
CA VAL A 380 -10.39 -0.39 -25.60
C VAL A 380 -10.27 -1.08 -26.95
N VAL A 381 -10.70 -0.38 -28.00
CA VAL A 381 -10.39 -0.76 -29.39
C VAL A 381 -9.36 0.20 -29.97
N TYR A 382 -8.22 -0.32 -30.42
CA TYR A 382 -7.15 0.44 -31.03
C TYR A 382 -7.16 0.32 -32.55
N PHE A 383 -6.95 1.46 -33.23
CA PHE A 383 -6.94 1.57 -34.69
C PHE A 383 -5.60 2.12 -35.17
N ASP A 384 -5.00 1.42 -36.12
CA ASP A 384 -3.78 1.78 -36.83
C ASP A 384 -4.14 1.95 -38.31
N THR A 385 -4.12 3.21 -38.73
CA THR A 385 -4.66 3.68 -40.01
C THR A 385 -3.63 3.68 -41.13
N ASP A 386 -2.33 3.71 -40.80
CA ASP A 386 -1.24 3.62 -41.76
C ASP A 386 -0.77 2.17 -41.98
N VAL A 387 -1.09 1.25 -41.06
CA VAL A 387 -0.72 -0.17 -41.08
C VAL A 387 0.79 -0.38 -41.12
N ASP A 388 1.60 0.64 -40.81
CA ASP A 388 3.05 0.52 -40.77
C ASP A 388 3.48 -0.23 -39.49
N ARG A 389 4.26 -1.30 -39.66
CA ARG A 389 4.77 -2.10 -38.53
C ARG A 389 5.96 -1.44 -37.81
N ARG A 390 6.56 -0.42 -38.42
CA ARG A 390 7.65 0.35 -37.82
C ARG A 390 7.12 1.35 -36.80
N THR A 391 5.97 1.95 -37.11
CA THR A 391 5.25 2.87 -36.24
C THR A 391 4.31 2.13 -35.30
N GLY A 392 3.67 1.02 -35.74
CA GLY A 392 2.57 0.34 -35.07
C GLY A 392 2.69 -1.13 -34.69
N GLY A 393 1.90 -1.55 -33.69
CA GLY A 393 1.63 -2.97 -33.37
C GLY A 393 2.60 -3.66 -32.39
N ARG A 394 3.51 -2.93 -31.73
CA ARG A 394 4.38 -3.54 -30.70
C ARG A 394 3.61 -3.67 -29.38
N ALA A 395 3.50 -4.90 -28.88
CA ALA A 395 2.99 -5.17 -27.54
C ALA A 395 3.94 -4.55 -26.50
N GLY A 396 3.48 -3.52 -25.79
CA GLY A 396 4.20 -2.96 -24.64
C GLY A 396 4.10 -3.89 -23.43
N LYS A 397 5.02 -3.74 -22.47
CA LYS A 397 5.08 -4.57 -21.24
C LYS A 397 3.89 -4.38 -20.27
N LYS A 398 2.96 -3.45 -20.51
CA LYS A 398 1.86 -3.10 -19.59
C LYS A 398 0.61 -2.64 -20.33
N ALA A 399 -0.24 -3.56 -20.82
CA ALA A 399 -1.62 -3.36 -21.34
C ALA A 399 -1.90 -2.16 -22.30
N VAL A 400 -0.86 -1.43 -22.71
CA VAL A 400 -0.87 -0.24 -23.53
C VAL A 400 -0.06 -0.62 -24.76
N ARG A 401 -0.74 -0.77 -25.88
CA ARG A 401 -0.06 -0.94 -27.16
C ARG A 401 0.51 0.41 -27.60
N SER A 402 1.75 0.39 -28.08
CA SER A 402 2.33 1.55 -28.74
C SER A 402 2.11 1.46 -30.24
N GLY A 403 1.96 2.63 -30.87
CA GLY A 403 1.99 2.75 -32.32
C GLY A 403 0.66 2.57 -33.05
N TYR A 404 -0.45 2.60 -32.32
CA TYR A 404 -1.76 2.84 -32.94
C TYR A 404 -1.96 4.35 -33.06
N ASP A 405 -2.78 4.76 -34.02
CA ASP A 405 -3.11 6.18 -34.24
C ASP A 405 -4.29 6.62 -33.38
N TYR A 406 -5.23 5.71 -33.12
CA TYR A 406 -6.44 5.99 -32.37
C TYR A 406 -6.76 4.88 -31.36
N GLY A 407 -7.47 5.25 -30.31
CA GLY A 407 -8.06 4.33 -29.34
C GLY A 407 -9.48 4.76 -28.99
N LEU A 408 -10.39 3.80 -28.88
CA LEU A 408 -11.79 3.99 -28.56
C LEU A 408 -12.08 3.31 -27.22
N ASP A 409 -12.31 4.13 -26.20
CA ASP A 409 -12.69 3.64 -24.88
C ASP A 409 -14.19 3.45 -24.81
N ILE A 410 -14.57 2.29 -24.31
CA ILE A 410 -15.97 1.99 -24.01
C ILE A 410 -16.08 1.89 -22.51
N THR A 411 -16.99 2.68 -21.97
CA THR A 411 -17.14 2.88 -20.53
C THR A 411 -18.60 2.72 -20.15
N LEU A 412 -18.88 1.94 -19.12
CA LEU A 412 -20.19 1.74 -18.55
C LEU A 412 -20.32 2.62 -17.31
N GLU A 413 -21.32 3.50 -17.31
CA GLU A 413 -21.64 4.35 -16.18
C GLU A 413 -23.02 3.97 -15.63
N SER A 414 -23.12 3.83 -14.31
CA SER A 414 -24.39 3.53 -13.64
C SER A 414 -24.65 4.52 -12.52
N PRO A 415 -25.71 5.36 -12.60
CA PRO A 415 -26.04 6.27 -11.51
C PRO A 415 -26.45 5.48 -10.27
N ARG A 416 -25.86 5.79 -9.10
CA ARG A 416 -26.19 5.13 -7.82
C ARG A 416 -27.69 5.13 -7.51
N ASN A 417 -28.40 6.18 -7.92
CA ASN A 417 -29.82 6.36 -7.64
C ASN A 417 -30.74 5.70 -8.69
N ALA A 418 -30.19 5.15 -9.77
CA ALA A 418 -30.97 4.54 -10.85
C ALA A 418 -30.18 3.41 -11.56
N PRO A 419 -29.92 2.28 -10.89
CA PRO A 419 -29.02 1.22 -11.38
C PRO A 419 -29.48 0.58 -12.70
N LYS A 420 -30.78 0.67 -13.03
CA LYS A 420 -31.36 0.18 -14.29
C LYS A 420 -31.21 1.16 -15.47
N LYS A 421 -30.70 2.38 -15.24
CA LYS A 421 -30.54 3.44 -16.24
C LYS A 421 -29.07 3.72 -16.55
N GLY A 422 -28.24 2.67 -16.58
CA GLY A 422 -26.85 2.84 -16.97
C GLY A 422 -26.72 3.35 -18.41
N GLN A 423 -25.62 4.05 -18.67
CA GLN A 423 -25.28 4.60 -19.97
C GLN A 423 -23.95 4.01 -20.44
N VAL A 424 -23.84 3.82 -21.76
CA VAL A 424 -22.58 3.46 -22.40
C VAL A 424 -21.98 4.73 -22.97
N HIS A 425 -20.80 5.09 -22.49
CA HIS A 425 -20.02 6.20 -23.00
C HIS A 425 -18.90 5.67 -23.86
N VAL A 426 -18.83 6.17 -25.09
CA VAL A 426 -17.76 5.84 -26.03
C VAL A 426 -16.93 7.08 -26.30
N ALA A 427 -15.63 7.00 -26.04
CA ALA A 427 -14.71 8.11 -26.09
C ALA A 427 -13.58 7.82 -27.08
N LEU A 428 -13.35 8.74 -28.01
CA LEU A 428 -12.28 8.61 -29.00
C LEU A 428 -11.02 9.35 -28.53
N PHE A 429 -9.87 8.72 -28.73
CA PHE A 429 -8.55 9.26 -28.41
C PHE A 429 -7.64 9.13 -29.63
N ARG A 430 -6.79 10.13 -29.85
CA ARG A 430 -5.62 10.02 -30.72
C ARG A 430 -4.43 9.56 -29.89
N VAL A 431 -3.66 8.61 -30.37
CA VAL A 431 -2.48 8.08 -29.69
C VAL A 431 -1.24 8.62 -30.39
N VAL A 432 -0.41 9.37 -29.68
CA VAL A 432 0.83 9.97 -30.21
C VAL A 432 1.96 9.65 -29.25
N ASN A 433 2.97 8.93 -29.71
CA ASN A 433 4.11 8.49 -28.89
C ASN A 433 3.68 7.76 -27.60
N GLY A 434 2.60 6.98 -27.66
CA GLY A 434 2.03 6.26 -26.51
C GLY A 434 1.15 7.13 -25.58
N MET A 435 1.11 8.45 -25.78
CA MET A 435 0.20 9.34 -25.06
C MET A 435 -1.16 9.40 -25.74
N ARG A 436 -2.24 9.36 -24.96
CA ARG A 436 -3.62 9.37 -25.46
C ARG A 436 -4.21 10.77 -25.33
N LYS A 437 -4.36 11.47 -26.45
CA LYS A 437 -5.05 12.76 -26.53
C LYS A 437 -6.54 12.54 -26.77
N PHE A 438 -7.37 12.90 -25.80
CA PHE A 438 -8.82 12.82 -25.93
C PHE A 438 -9.34 13.70 -27.08
N LEU A 439 -10.12 13.12 -27.98
CA LEU A 439 -10.75 13.83 -29.10
C LEU A 439 -12.21 14.20 -28.83
N GLY A 440 -12.86 13.53 -27.87
CA GLY A 440 -14.25 13.78 -27.50
C GLY A 440 -15.05 12.48 -27.36
N PRO A 441 -16.26 12.57 -26.77
CA PRO A 441 -17.22 11.47 -26.80
C PRO A 441 -17.80 11.33 -28.21
N LEU A 442 -18.21 10.11 -28.57
CA LEU A 442 -19.01 9.91 -29.77
C LEU A 442 -20.43 10.45 -29.56
N PRO A 443 -21.05 11.03 -30.60
CA PRO A 443 -22.47 11.38 -30.58
C PRO A 443 -23.38 10.19 -30.26
N ASP A 444 -24.49 10.43 -29.58
CA ASP A 444 -25.44 9.37 -29.17
C ASP A 444 -26.02 8.57 -30.35
N ASN A 445 -26.13 9.18 -31.54
CA ASN A 445 -26.60 8.47 -32.74
C ASN A 445 -25.55 7.52 -33.34
N GLN A 446 -24.31 7.55 -32.84
CA GLN A 446 -23.24 6.63 -33.25
C GLN A 446 -23.05 5.47 -32.27
N VAL A 447 -23.73 5.48 -31.13
CA VAL A 447 -23.61 4.44 -30.10
C VAL A 447 -24.99 3.88 -29.80
N HIS A 448 -25.20 2.60 -30.09
CA HIS A 448 -26.42 1.90 -29.75
C HIS A 448 -26.12 0.73 -28.81
N ALA A 449 -26.58 0.83 -27.57
CA ALA A 449 -26.41 -0.19 -26.56
C ALA A 449 -27.76 -0.79 -26.16
N ALA A 450 -27.96 -2.08 -26.43
CA ALA A 450 -29.22 -2.75 -26.16
C ALA A 450 -29.00 -4.24 -25.84
N GLY A 451 -29.68 -4.74 -24.81
CA GLY A 451 -29.59 -6.14 -24.41
C GLY A 451 -28.17 -6.55 -24.04
N LYS A 452 -27.51 -7.30 -24.93
CA LYS A 452 -26.12 -7.77 -24.79
C LYS A 452 -25.15 -7.09 -25.76
N SER A 453 -25.61 -6.22 -26.64
CA SER A 453 -24.77 -5.67 -27.72
C SER A 453 -24.52 -4.18 -27.51
N ILE A 454 -23.27 -3.77 -27.77
CA ILE A 454 -22.86 -2.38 -27.92
C ILE A 454 -22.40 -2.22 -29.37
N GLN A 455 -23.15 -1.43 -30.13
CA GLN A 455 -22.86 -1.11 -31.52
C GLN A 455 -22.32 0.31 -31.63
N VAL A 456 -21.18 0.46 -32.31
CA VAL A 456 -20.54 1.75 -32.55
C VAL A 456 -20.39 1.96 -34.05
N ALA A 457 -20.87 3.09 -34.56
CA ALA A 457 -20.77 3.49 -35.96
C ALA A 457 -19.76 4.64 -36.10
N LEU A 458 -18.61 4.37 -36.71
CA LEU A 458 -17.52 5.33 -36.88
C LEU A 458 -17.39 5.75 -38.35
N PRO A 459 -17.79 6.98 -38.74
CA PRO A 459 -17.54 7.48 -40.08
C PRO A 459 -16.05 7.49 -40.41
N TYR A 460 -15.68 7.13 -41.64
CA TYR A 460 -14.27 7.08 -42.06
C TYR A 460 -13.54 8.41 -41.86
N GLY A 461 -14.24 9.54 -42.08
CA GLY A 461 -13.70 10.87 -41.85
C GLY A 461 -13.24 11.13 -40.41
N THR A 462 -13.84 10.47 -39.42
CA THR A 462 -13.48 10.61 -37.99
C THR A 462 -12.06 10.07 -37.73
N LEU A 463 -11.68 9.00 -38.44
CA LEU A 463 -10.40 8.32 -38.28
C LEU A 463 -9.40 8.67 -39.40
N GLY A 464 -9.80 9.47 -40.39
CA GLY A 464 -8.98 9.76 -41.57
C GLY A 464 -8.85 8.57 -42.54
N LEU A 465 -9.83 7.66 -42.54
CA LEU A 465 -9.83 6.45 -43.36
C LEU A 465 -10.28 6.74 -44.80
N GLN A 466 -9.87 5.86 -45.72
CA GLN A 466 -10.26 5.89 -47.14
C GLN A 466 -10.74 4.51 -47.57
N ALA A 467 -11.82 4.45 -48.36
CA ALA A 467 -12.32 3.22 -48.95
C ALA A 467 -11.24 2.54 -49.82
N GLY A 468 -11.19 1.21 -49.81
CA GLY A 468 -10.19 0.41 -50.52
C GLY A 468 -8.82 0.32 -49.82
N LYS A 469 -8.64 0.92 -48.63
CA LYS A 469 -7.46 0.74 -47.79
C LYS A 469 -7.66 -0.37 -46.76
N LYS A 470 -6.58 -0.76 -46.08
CA LYS A 470 -6.64 -1.67 -44.95
C LYS A 470 -6.54 -0.90 -43.65
N LEU A 471 -7.23 -1.38 -42.64
CA LEU A 471 -7.17 -0.90 -41.26
C LEU A 471 -6.62 -2.01 -40.38
N ARG A 472 -5.62 -1.72 -39.54
CA ARG A 472 -5.20 -2.65 -38.49
C ARG A 472 -5.95 -2.32 -37.20
N LEU A 473 -6.52 -3.35 -36.60
CA LEU A 473 -7.31 -3.23 -35.39
C LEU A 473 -6.81 -4.21 -34.33
N SER A 474 -6.80 -3.76 -33.08
CA SER A 474 -6.57 -4.61 -31.89
C SER A 474 -7.54 -4.22 -30.78
N PHE A 475 -7.91 -5.20 -29.96
CA PHE A 475 -8.86 -5.08 -28.87
C PHE A 475 -8.16 -5.46 -27.55
N VAL A 476 -8.51 -4.76 -26.47
CA VAL A 476 -8.01 -5.01 -25.12
C VAL A 476 -9.16 -5.09 -24.15
N GLU A 477 -9.29 -6.20 -23.44
CA GLU A 477 -10.19 -6.33 -22.29
C GLU A 477 -9.41 -6.12 -20.98
N PHE A 478 -9.85 -5.18 -20.14
CA PHE A 478 -9.10 -4.83 -18.93
C PHE A 478 -9.18 -5.88 -17.82
N TYR A 479 -10.20 -6.72 -17.85
CA TYR A 479 -10.55 -7.58 -16.74
C TYR A 479 -10.30 -9.07 -17.01
N GLN A 480 -9.55 -9.43 -18.05
CA GLN A 480 -9.25 -10.84 -18.38
C GLN A 480 -8.20 -11.45 -17.44
N LYS A 481 -8.42 -12.67 -16.96
CA LYS A 481 -7.53 -13.39 -16.00
C LYS A 481 -6.29 -13.98 -16.66
N GLN A 482 -6.38 -14.35 -17.93
CA GLN A 482 -5.28 -14.90 -18.71
C GLN A 482 -4.92 -13.97 -19.87
N GLY A 483 -3.62 -13.83 -20.15
CA GLY A 483 -3.17 -13.23 -21.42
C GLY A 483 -3.41 -11.72 -21.58
N SER A 484 -3.35 -10.90 -20.54
CA SER A 484 -3.39 -9.42 -20.65
C SER A 484 -4.57 -8.80 -21.42
N GLY A 485 -5.64 -9.55 -21.72
CA GLY A 485 -6.80 -8.99 -22.43
C GLY A 485 -6.62 -8.81 -23.93
N LEU A 486 -5.47 -9.18 -24.50
CA LEU A 486 -4.98 -8.56 -25.72
C LEU A 486 -5.26 -9.41 -26.97
N SER A 487 -6.14 -8.92 -27.85
CA SER A 487 -6.38 -9.56 -29.14
C SER A 487 -5.15 -9.48 -30.04
N LYS A 488 -4.99 -10.46 -30.94
CA LYS A 488 -4.07 -10.36 -32.07
C LYS A 488 -4.52 -9.26 -33.02
N ASP A 489 -3.57 -8.71 -33.76
CA ASP A 489 -3.85 -7.72 -34.81
C ASP A 489 -4.66 -8.34 -35.94
N LYS A 490 -5.72 -7.63 -36.34
CA LYS A 490 -6.58 -7.99 -37.46
C LYS A 490 -6.53 -6.91 -38.51
N LEU A 491 -6.39 -7.33 -39.77
CA LEU A 491 -6.51 -6.43 -40.92
C LEU A 491 -7.93 -6.49 -41.44
N ILE A 492 -8.58 -5.33 -41.52
CA ILE A 492 -9.93 -5.13 -42.04
C ILE A 492 -9.79 -4.41 -43.38
N ASP A 493 -10.46 -4.92 -44.41
CA ASP A 493 -10.56 -4.21 -45.70
C ASP A 493 -11.71 -3.20 -45.63
N LEU A 494 -11.42 -1.94 -45.95
CA LEU A 494 -12.36 -0.80 -45.90
C LEU A 494 -13.10 -0.58 -47.21
#